data_AF-A0A962GUT3-F1
#
_entry.id   AF-A0A962GUT3-F1
#
_cell.length_a   1.000
_cell.length_b   1.000
_cell.length_c   1.000
_cell.angle_alpha   90.00
_cell.angle_beta   90.00
_cell.angle_gamma   90.00
#
_symmetry.space_group_name_H-M   'P 1'
#
loop_
_entity.id
_entity.type
_entity.pdbx_description
1 polymer ?
#
loop_
_entity_poly.entity_id
_entity_poly.type
_entity_poly.pdbx_seq_one_letter_code
_entity_poly.pdbx_strand_id
1 'polypeptide(L)'
;RGSHFYLTMYWAQALSEQNDDAELKSQFTQLAKDLSDKEGKITQELLDAQGKEMDIGGYYFPNPEKLSKAMRPSETLNRIIG
;
A
#
# COMPACT_ATOMS: atom_id res chain seq x y z
N ARG A 1 4.13 -3.01 -6.80
CA ARG A 1 2.81 -2.78 -6.17
C ARG A 1 2.55 -3.80 -5.07
N GLY A 2 2.28 -5.07 -5.38
CA GLY A 2 2.11 -6.12 -4.35
C GLY A 2 3.31 -6.27 -3.41
N SER A 3 4.52 -6.33 -3.95
CA SER A 3 5.75 -6.38 -3.12
C SER A 3 5.91 -5.17 -2.19
N HIS A 4 5.55 -3.97 -2.64
CA HIS A 4 5.60 -2.77 -1.80
C HIS A 4 4.59 -2.86 -0.66
N PHE A 5 3.39 -3.37 -0.92
CA PHE A 5 2.39 -3.59 0.13
C PHE A 5 2.91 -4.54 1.21
N TYR A 6 3.45 -5.70 0.85
CA TYR A 6 4.00 -6.64 1.82
C TYR A 6 5.18 -6.05 2.60
N LEU A 7 6.08 -5.32 1.93
CA LEU A 7 7.17 -4.60 2.60
C LEU A 7 6.61 -3.63 3.65
N THR A 8 5.61 -2.81 3.29
CA THR A 8 4.98 -1.86 4.21
C THR A 8 4.29 -2.57 5.37
N MET A 9 3.57 -3.67 5.12
CA MET A 9 2.89 -4.45 6.16
C MET A 9 3.89 -5.04 7.16
N TYR A 10 4.93 -5.72 6.70
CA TYR A 10 5.94 -6.30 7.58
C TYR A 10 6.75 -5.24 8.31
N TRP A 11 6.99 -4.09 7.68
CA TRP A 11 7.67 -2.99 8.35
C TRP A 11 6.81 -2.39 9.46
N ALA A 12 5.51 -2.18 9.23
CA ALA A 12 4.60 -1.70 10.25
C ALA A 12 4.47 -2.70 11.41
N GLN A 13 4.39 -3.99 11.12
CA GLN A 13 4.37 -5.05 12.14
C GLN A 13 5.62 -4.99 13.02
N ALA A 14 6.81 -4.98 12.42
CA ALA A 14 8.07 -4.90 13.17
C ALA A 14 8.14 -3.64 14.06
N LEU A 15 7.71 -2.49 13.54
CA LEU A 15 7.66 -1.24 14.30
C LEU A 15 6.63 -1.26 15.43
N SER A 16 5.54 -2.00 15.27
CA SER A 16 4.50 -2.18 16.30
C SER A 16 4.85 -3.22 17.36
N GLU A 17 5.84 -4.08 17.12
CA GLU A 17 6.21 -5.18 18.03
C GLU A 17 7.47 -4.87 18.85
N GLN A 18 8.36 -4.02 18.35
CA GLN A 18 9.59 -3.62 19.05
C GLN A 18 9.32 -2.94 20.41
N ASN A 19 10.36 -2.85 21.25
CA ASN A 19 10.29 -2.26 22.59
C ASN A 19 11.39 -1.21 22.86
N ASP A 20 12.11 -0.78 21.83
CA ASP A 20 13.16 0.22 21.90
C ASP A 20 12.57 1.65 21.93
N ASP A 21 11.42 1.87 21.29
CA ASP A 21 10.73 3.15 21.22
C ASP A 21 9.21 2.97 21.39
N ALA A 22 8.68 3.34 22.55
CA ALA A 22 7.26 3.20 22.86
C ALA A 22 6.36 4.14 22.04
N GLU A 23 6.85 5.31 21.65
CA GLU A 23 6.08 6.27 20.84
C GLU A 23 5.93 5.72 19.42
N LEU A 24 7.04 5.30 18.82
CA LEU A 24 7.05 4.68 17.49
C LEU A 24 6.17 3.43 17.46
N LYS A 25 6.24 2.60 18.51
CA LYS A 25 5.37 1.44 18.67
C LYS A 25 3.88 1.84 18.61
N SER A 26 3.50 2.83 19.41
CA SER A 26 2.12 3.30 19.48
C SER A 26 1.63 3.85 18.14
N GLN A 27 2.47 4.58 17.41
CA GLN A 27 2.12 5.12 16.10
C GLN A 27 1.84 4.02 15.07
N PHE A 28 2.63 2.94 15.09
CA PHE A 28 2.52 1.87 14.10
C PHE A 28 1.55 0.74 14.47
N THR A 29 1.10 0.67 15.73
CA THR A 29 0.19 -0.39 16.20
C THR A 29 -1.10 -0.46 15.39
N GLN A 30 -1.78 0.68 15.21
CA GLN A 30 -3.04 0.70 14.46
C GLN A 30 -2.80 0.45 12.97
N LEU A 31 -1.73 1.02 12.40
CA LEU A 31 -1.36 0.82 11.01
C LEU A 31 -1.07 -0.66 10.69
N ALA A 32 -0.28 -1.32 11.54
CA ALA A 32 0.05 -2.74 11.39
C ALA A 32 -1.21 -3.61 11.44
N LYS A 33 -2.12 -3.31 12.37
CA LYS A 33 -3.41 -3.99 12.50
C LYS A 33 -4.27 -3.80 11.26
N ASP A 34 -4.44 -2.57 10.78
CA ASP A 34 -5.29 -2.28 9.62
C ASP A 34 -4.77 -2.91 8.33
N LEU A 35 -3.44 -2.90 8.12
CA LEU A 35 -2.83 -3.57 6.98
C LEU A 35 -3.02 -5.09 7.04
N SER A 36 -2.86 -5.70 8.22
CA SER A 36 -3.03 -7.14 8.42
C SER A 36 -4.49 -7.57 8.26
N ASP A 37 -5.43 -6.84 8.87
CA ASP A 37 -6.87 -7.13 8.79
C ASP A 37 -7.43 -6.97 7.36
N LYS A 38 -6.76 -6.17 6.52
CA LYS A 38 -7.17 -5.88 5.14
C LYS A 38 -6.30 -6.54 4.08
N GLU A 39 -5.34 -7.37 4.45
CA GLU A 39 -4.36 -8.00 3.55
C GLU A 39 -5.04 -8.67 2.34
N GLY A 40 -6.01 -9.55 2.60
CA GLY A 40 -6.74 -10.26 1.55
C GLY A 40 -7.48 -9.33 0.58
N LYS A 41 -8.07 -8.24 1.09
CA LYS A 41 -8.77 -7.26 0.25
C LYS A 41 -7.79 -6.45 -0.59
N ILE A 42 -6.71 -5.97 0.01
CA ILE A 42 -5.68 -5.18 -0.68
C ILE A 42 -5.02 -6.01 -1.78
N THR A 43 -4.63 -7.24 -1.47
CA THR A 43 -4.01 -8.14 -2.45
C THR A 43 -4.94 -8.41 -3.63
N GLN A 44 -6.24 -8.64 -3.39
CA GLN A 44 -7.23 -8.80 -4.46
C GLN A 44 -7.34 -7.53 -5.32
N GLU A 45 -7.47 -6.34 -4.73
CA GLU A 45 -7.52 -5.06 -5.47
C GLU A 45 -6.26 -4.85 -6.35
N LEU A 46 -5.09 -5.28 -5.87
CA LEU A 46 -3.83 -5.21 -6.63
C LEU A 46 -3.75 -6.27 -7.75
N LEU A 47 -4.38 -7.43 -7.59
CA LEU A 47 -4.48 -8.48 -8.61
C LEU A 47 -5.47 -8.08 -9.71
N ASP A 48 -6.64 -7.55 -9.35
CA ASP A 48 -7.70 -7.15 -10.29
C ASP A 48 -7.29 -6.01 -11.25
N ALA A 49 -6.23 -5.29 -10.90
CA ALA A 49 -5.61 -4.24 -11.72
C ALA A 49 -4.67 -4.79 -12.81
N GLN A 50 -4.43 -6.10 -12.87
CA GLN A 50 -3.53 -6.74 -13.84
C GLN A 50 -4.28 -7.19 -15.10
N GLY A 51 -3.51 -7.46 -16.17
CA GLY A 51 -4.04 -8.03 -17.41
C GLY A 51 -4.89 -7.08 -18.27
N LYS A 52 -5.00 -5.81 -17.89
CA LYS A 52 -5.75 -4.78 -18.62
C LYS A 52 -4.80 -3.74 -19.19
N GLU A 53 -5.12 -3.24 -20.38
CA GLU A 53 -4.44 -2.07 -20.95
C GLU A 53 -4.60 -0.86 -20.03
N MET A 54 -3.56 -0.02 -19.97
CA MET A 54 -3.50 1.10 -19.05
C MET A 54 -2.96 2.34 -19.75
N ASP A 55 -3.80 3.36 -19.85
CA ASP A 55 -3.42 4.66 -20.39
C ASP A 55 -2.82 5.54 -19.29
N ILE A 56 -1.50 5.76 -19.37
CA ILE A 56 -0.76 6.66 -18.48
C ILE A 56 -0.56 8.07 -19.08
N GLY A 57 -1.12 8.36 -20.26
CA GLY A 57 -1.13 9.69 -20.87
C GLY A 57 0.22 10.15 -21.44
N GLY A 58 1.10 9.22 -21.81
CA GLY A 58 2.42 9.51 -22.39
C GLY A 58 3.41 8.37 -22.16
N TYR A 59 4.59 8.44 -22.77
CA TYR A 59 5.67 7.45 -22.58
C TYR A 59 6.85 8.05 -21.80
N TYR A 60 7.58 8.99 -22.41
CA TYR A 60 8.70 9.68 -21.75
C TYR A 60 8.25 10.70 -20.69
N PHE A 61 7.06 11.27 -20.88
CA PHE A 61 6.46 12.25 -19.98
C PHE A 61 4.98 11.92 -19.79
N PRO A 62 4.67 10.89 -18.97
CA PRO A 62 3.30 10.48 -18.71
C PRO A 62 2.55 11.54 -17.91
N ASN A 63 1.22 11.51 -17.97
CA ASN A 63 0.39 12.35 -17.14
C ASN A 63 0.50 11.88 -15.66
N PRO A 64 0.91 12.76 -14.71
CA PRO A 64 1.16 12.35 -13.32
C PRO A 64 -0.08 11.77 -12.61
N GLU A 65 -1.27 12.30 -12.90
CA GLU A 65 -2.51 11.83 -12.27
C GLU A 65 -2.90 10.44 -12.77
N LYS A 66 -2.82 10.21 -14.08
CA LYS A 66 -3.07 8.89 -14.69
C LYS A 66 -2.06 7.87 -14.18
N LEU A 67 -0.78 8.24 -14.11
CA LEU A 67 0.27 7.38 -13.59
C LEU A 67 0.05 7.03 -12.11
N SER A 68 -0.30 8.02 -11.27
CA SER A 68 -0.57 7.78 -9.84
C SER A 68 -1.72 6.80 -9.63
N LYS A 69 -2.84 6.98 -10.37
CA LYS A 69 -4.00 6.07 -10.32
C LYS A 69 -3.63 4.66 -10.79
N ALA A 70 -2.88 4.54 -11.88
CA ALA A 70 -2.37 3.27 -12.40
C ALA A 70 -1.47 2.54 -11.38
N MET A 71 -0.60 3.28 -10.69
CA MET A 71 0.38 2.71 -9.76
C MET A 71 -0.17 2.44 -8.36
N ARG A 72 -1.27 3.09 -7.97
CA ARG A 72 -1.92 2.95 -6.66
C ARG A 72 -3.38 2.49 -6.79
N PRO A 73 -3.65 1.31 -7.39
CA PRO A 73 -5.02 0.91 -7.71
C PRO A 73 -5.84 0.41 -6.51
N SER A 74 -5.19 0.12 -5.37
CA SER A 74 -5.89 -0.30 -4.16
C SER A 74 -6.39 0.91 -3.37
N GLU A 75 -7.69 1.18 -3.43
CA GLU A 75 -8.34 2.18 -2.61
C GLU A 75 -8.21 1.88 -1.12
N THR A 76 -8.30 0.59 -0.75
CA THR A 76 -8.20 0.18 0.66
C THR A 76 -6.82 0.52 1.20
N LEU A 77 -5.75 0.18 0.48
CA LEU A 77 -4.39 0.54 0.87
C LEU A 77 -4.22 2.06 0.94
N ASN A 78 -4.68 2.80 -0.08
CA ASN A 78 -4.52 4.25 -0.15
C ASN A 78 -5.22 4.98 1.01
N ARG A 79 -6.34 4.47 1.53
CA ARG A 79 -7.01 5.06 2.70
C ARG A 79 -6.28 4.78 4.02
N ILE A 80 -5.48 3.71 4.08
CA ILE A 80 -4.73 3.33 5.29
C ILE A 80 -3.43 4.14 5.41
N ILE A 81 -2.73 4.37 4.29
CA ILE A 81 -1.39 5.02 4.29
C ILE A 81 -1.36 6.44 3.73
N GLY A 82 -2.48 6.94 3.20
CA GLY A 82 -2.56 8.16 2.39
C GLY A 82 -3.31 9.29 3.05
#